data_AF-U6GFV2-F1
#
_entry.id   AF-U6GFV2-F1
#
_cell.length_a   1.000
_cell.length_b   1.000
_cell.length_c   1.000
_cell.angle_alpha   90.00
_cell.angle_beta   90.00
_cell.angle_gamma   90.00
#
_symmetry.space_group_name_H-M   'P 1'
#
loop_
_entity.id
_entity.type
_entity.pdbx_description
1 polymer ?
#
loop_
_entity_poly.entity_id
_entity_poly.type
_entity_poly.pdbx_seq_one_letter_code
_entity_poly.pdbx_strand_id
1 'polypeptide(L)'
;MSFQSREEVRRQKQLEEARKAGTAEAERDEEAAYTNKSLAADEIIAAEPKLTYDAKRDRYGGYTGDDFMLQIKEYEAAQLERKKQKQREQQHLLQQQEPAAAERRQLKQQRRLRRQKRRAEKLLKQQKKEEKQAAKKAAAEAAAAAAAAAEAQAAGDDPEAAAAAAEAASAAAKAAAAAEAAEDEEESDEEERDSDTDSDTDTDTDSDGSNEEEDKGYSGIKLKEFDKTSAPVECTDERSRINTRDLRIREDTAKYLLNLDLNSAFYDPKSRSMREDPFKHLSQQIKPTFRGDNALLQAGEVKATQQLQLFAWEAYKHGQNVHFNAQPTQLEFLYKEHQKKKAQIETEKQKNIFDTYGGKEHLVADTRVLYAQTEAYVEYSKDGRILRGRQRTLTKSKYEEDVLQGSHTSVWGSYYDVATSKWGYACCRLTSFAAECTGRLEDNITMESLGLTSSEAAAAPAAAAGAAAKGGASAAAAAPAAADHAAEARDAAEE
;
A
#
# COMPACT_ATOMS: atom_id res chain seq x y z
N MET A 1 41.35 8.54 -87.34
CA MET A 1 40.48 7.45 -86.85
C MET A 1 41.05 6.14 -87.36
N SER A 2 41.90 5.47 -86.58
CA SER A 2 42.36 4.12 -86.93
C SER A 2 41.18 3.15 -86.76
N PHE A 3 40.88 2.37 -87.79
CA PHE A 3 39.92 1.28 -87.69
C PHE A 3 40.54 0.20 -86.80
N GLN A 4 40.00 0.03 -85.60
CA GLN A 4 40.36 -1.10 -84.74
C GLN A 4 40.03 -2.41 -85.45
N SER A 5 40.96 -3.36 -85.45
CA SER A 5 40.75 -4.64 -86.11
C SER A 5 39.65 -5.44 -85.40
N ARG A 6 38.93 -6.29 -86.14
CA ARG A 6 37.84 -7.12 -85.58
C ARG A 6 38.32 -8.05 -84.45
N GLU A 7 39.61 -8.37 -84.43
CA GLU A 7 40.26 -9.17 -83.39
C GLU A 7 40.52 -8.36 -82.10
N GLU A 8 40.88 -7.08 -82.20
CA GLU A 8 41.06 -6.18 -81.06
C GLU A 8 39.75 -5.99 -80.28
N VAL A 9 38.65 -5.78 -80.99
CA VAL A 9 37.31 -5.62 -80.36
C VAL A 9 36.87 -6.90 -79.64
N ARG A 10 37.22 -8.08 -80.16
CA ARG A 10 36.96 -9.36 -79.48
C ARG A 10 37.79 -9.51 -78.21
N ARG A 11 39.07 -9.14 -78.25
CA ARG A 11 39.95 -9.16 -77.07
C ARG A 11 39.47 -8.20 -75.97
N GLN A 12 39.02 -7.01 -76.32
CA GLN A 12 38.49 -6.04 -75.37
C GLN A 12 37.21 -6.55 -74.69
N LYS A 13 36.26 -7.12 -75.45
CA LYS A 13 35.05 -7.73 -74.87
C LYS A 13 35.35 -8.90 -73.95
N GLN A 14 36.32 -9.76 -74.29
CA GLN A 14 36.75 -10.86 -73.44
C GLN A 14 37.40 -10.36 -72.14
N LEU A 15 38.17 -9.27 -72.20
CA LEU A 15 38.73 -8.63 -71.02
C LEU A 15 37.64 -7.98 -70.15
N GLU A 16 36.64 -7.33 -70.73
CA GLU A 16 35.49 -6.79 -70.01
C GLU A 16 34.65 -7.88 -69.34
N GLU A 17 34.40 -9.01 -70.02
CA GLU A 17 33.72 -10.17 -69.43
C GLU A 17 34.55 -10.79 -68.30
N ALA A 18 35.88 -10.89 -68.45
CA ALA A 18 36.77 -11.36 -67.39
C ALA A 18 36.82 -10.40 -66.19
N ARG A 19 36.79 -9.09 -66.43
CA ARG A 19 36.67 -8.06 -65.38
C ARG A 19 35.33 -8.17 -64.66
N LYS A 20 34.23 -8.36 -65.41
CA LYS A 20 32.88 -8.55 -64.85
C LYS A 20 32.75 -9.86 -64.07
N ALA A 21 33.52 -10.88 -64.44
CA ALA A 21 33.64 -12.15 -63.73
C ALA A 21 34.65 -12.13 -62.56
N GLY A 22 35.37 -11.02 -62.36
CA GLY A 22 36.37 -10.85 -61.28
C GLY A 22 37.67 -11.64 -61.47
N THR A 23 37.90 -12.21 -62.65
CA THR A 23 39.11 -13.00 -62.97
C THR A 23 40.23 -12.15 -63.57
N ALA A 24 39.93 -10.96 -64.07
CA ALA A 24 40.90 -9.98 -64.53
C ALA A 24 40.83 -8.70 -63.68
N GLU A 25 41.97 -8.03 -63.52
CA GLU A 25 42.08 -6.81 -62.72
C GLU A 25 41.19 -5.69 -63.31
N ALA A 26 40.47 -4.98 -62.42
CA ALA A 26 39.64 -3.85 -62.80
C ALA A 26 40.48 -2.80 -63.54
N GLU A 27 39.89 -2.19 -64.58
CA GLU A 27 40.54 -1.09 -65.28
C GLU A 27 40.85 0.02 -64.28
N ARG A 28 42.13 0.31 -64.06
CA ARG A 28 42.52 1.47 -63.26
C ARG A 28 42.34 2.70 -64.13
N ASP A 29 41.53 3.65 -63.66
CA ASP A 29 41.45 4.98 -64.27
C ASP A 29 42.87 5.57 -64.35
N GLU A 30 43.16 6.28 -65.46
CA GLU A 30 44.42 7.01 -65.63
C GLU A 30 44.72 7.81 -64.35
N GLU A 31 45.96 7.68 -63.86
CA GLU A 31 46.38 8.13 -62.52
C GLU A 31 45.72 9.45 -62.11
N ALA A 32 45.15 9.50 -60.90
CA ALA A 32 44.39 10.66 -60.40
C ALA A 32 45.19 11.98 -60.45
N ALA A 33 46.52 11.91 -60.54
CA ALA A 33 47.43 13.03 -60.77
C ALA A 33 47.16 13.79 -62.09
N TYR A 34 46.65 13.12 -63.13
CA TYR A 34 46.37 13.72 -64.44
C TYR A 34 44.88 13.97 -64.67
N THR A 35 44.01 13.11 -64.14
CA THR A 35 42.57 13.14 -64.40
C THR A 35 41.78 13.95 -63.38
N ASN A 36 42.31 14.20 -62.17
CA ASN A 36 41.65 14.88 -61.05
C ASN A 36 40.23 14.35 -60.73
N LYS A 37 39.91 13.13 -61.14
CA LYS A 37 38.63 12.47 -60.88
C LYS A 37 38.86 11.41 -59.80
N SER A 38 37.94 11.32 -58.82
CA SER A 38 37.97 10.35 -57.73
C SER A 38 39.16 10.49 -56.76
N LEU A 39 39.36 11.68 -56.18
CA LEU A 39 40.33 11.90 -55.10
C LEU A 39 39.86 11.24 -53.80
N ALA A 40 40.74 10.48 -53.15
CA ALA A 40 40.49 9.96 -51.81
C ALA A 40 40.54 11.09 -50.77
N ALA A 41 39.84 10.92 -49.65
CA ALA A 41 39.94 11.85 -48.53
C ALA A 41 41.32 11.76 -47.87
N ASP A 42 41.84 12.89 -47.37
CA ASP A 42 43.13 12.94 -46.68
C ASP A 42 43.11 12.11 -45.38
N GLU A 43 44.18 11.36 -45.14
CA GLU A 43 44.36 10.59 -43.91
C GLU A 43 44.79 11.50 -42.76
N ILE A 44 44.25 11.24 -41.57
CA ILE A 44 44.64 11.94 -40.36
C ILE A 44 45.96 11.34 -39.86
N ILE A 45 47.06 12.09 -39.95
CA ILE A 45 48.35 11.68 -39.42
C ILE A 45 48.27 11.71 -37.88
N ALA A 46 48.16 10.53 -37.27
CA ALA A 46 48.10 10.40 -35.82
C ALA A 46 49.49 10.67 -35.20
N ALA A 47 49.56 11.61 -34.25
CA ALA A 47 50.76 11.82 -33.45
C ALA A 47 50.97 10.61 -32.52
N GLU A 48 52.17 10.04 -32.49
CA GLU A 48 52.48 8.86 -31.66
C GLU A 48 52.30 9.17 -30.16
N PRO A 49 51.28 8.60 -29.50
CA PRO A 49 51.10 8.82 -28.07
C PRO A 49 52.14 8.01 -27.29
N LYS A 50 52.74 8.62 -26.27
CA LYS A 50 53.63 7.92 -25.33
C LYS A 50 52.81 7.02 -24.40
N LEU A 51 52.42 5.85 -24.91
CA LEU A 51 51.63 4.84 -24.21
C LEU A 51 52.50 3.98 -23.28
N THR A 52 51.91 3.50 -22.17
CA THR A 52 52.51 2.53 -21.26
C THR A 52 52.59 1.13 -21.91
N TYR A 53 53.32 0.19 -21.28
CA TYR A 53 53.49 -1.18 -21.82
C TYR A 53 52.14 -1.88 -22.06
N ASP A 54 51.21 -1.75 -21.10
CA ASP A 54 49.89 -2.36 -21.18
C ASP A 54 49.03 -1.67 -22.24
N ALA A 55 49.07 -0.33 -22.31
CA ALA A 55 48.27 0.42 -23.28
C ALA A 55 48.71 0.18 -24.74
N LYS A 56 50.00 -0.09 -25.01
CA LYS A 56 50.47 -0.50 -26.36
C LYS A 56 50.02 -1.90 -26.76
N ARG A 57 49.74 -2.77 -25.78
CA ARG A 57 49.31 -4.16 -25.98
C ARG A 57 47.83 -4.36 -25.68
N ASP A 58 47.11 -3.26 -25.43
CA ASP A 58 45.71 -3.35 -25.15
C ASP A 58 44.99 -3.87 -26.38
N ARG A 59 44.42 -5.07 -26.25
CA ARG A 59 43.63 -5.70 -27.31
C ARG A 59 42.43 -4.85 -27.70
N TYR A 60 41.94 -4.03 -26.77
CA TYR A 60 40.82 -3.12 -26.97
C TYR A 60 41.27 -1.72 -27.39
N GLY A 61 42.51 -1.56 -27.87
CA GLY A 61 42.96 -0.32 -28.50
C GLY A 61 42.07 0.04 -29.70
N GLY A 62 41.34 1.15 -29.59
CA GLY A 62 40.38 1.60 -30.61
C GLY A 62 38.96 1.06 -30.45
N TYR A 63 38.67 0.31 -29.37
CA TYR A 63 37.32 -0.17 -29.07
C TYR A 63 36.38 1.00 -28.75
N THR A 64 35.21 1.02 -29.38
CA THR A 64 34.18 2.03 -29.13
C THR A 64 33.00 1.43 -28.38
N GLY A 65 32.26 2.26 -27.63
CA GLY A 65 31.05 1.81 -26.92
C GLY A 65 29.98 1.24 -27.87
N ASP A 66 29.98 1.66 -29.13
CA ASP A 66 29.03 1.21 -30.15
C ASP A 66 29.23 -0.27 -30.51
N ASP A 67 30.45 -0.78 -30.44
CA ASP A 67 30.76 -2.18 -30.69
C ASP A 67 30.09 -3.09 -29.64
N PHE A 68 29.96 -2.62 -28.39
CA PHE A 68 29.24 -3.36 -27.32
C PHE A 68 27.74 -3.42 -27.58
N MET A 69 27.18 -2.42 -28.26
CA MET A 69 25.75 -2.36 -28.55
C MET A 69 25.30 -3.49 -29.49
N LEU A 70 26.18 -4.02 -30.35
CA LEU A 70 25.88 -5.20 -31.17
C LEU A 70 25.61 -6.43 -30.29
N GLN A 71 26.44 -6.65 -29.28
CA GLN A 71 26.27 -7.75 -28.34
C GLN A 71 24.97 -7.63 -27.52
N ILE A 72 24.59 -6.41 -27.13
CA ILE A 72 23.31 -6.15 -26.47
C ILE A 72 22.14 -6.51 -27.40
N LYS A 73 22.17 -6.09 -28.67
CA LYS A 73 21.12 -6.41 -29.66
C LYS A 73 20.97 -7.92 -29.86
N GLU A 74 22.08 -8.64 -29.92
CA GLU A 74 22.07 -10.11 -30.00
C GLU A 74 21.42 -10.74 -28.76
N TYR A 75 21.75 -10.24 -27.56
CA TYR A 75 21.15 -10.72 -26.32
C TYR A 75 19.65 -10.42 -26.24
N GLU A 76 19.22 -9.24 -26.67
CA GLU A 76 17.81 -8.84 -26.76
C GLU A 76 17.04 -9.74 -27.74
N ALA A 77 17.61 -10.03 -28.91
CA ALA A 77 17.01 -10.95 -29.89
C ALA A 77 16.86 -12.35 -29.29
N ALA A 78 17.89 -12.88 -28.62
CA ALA A 78 17.82 -14.17 -27.96
C ALA A 78 16.77 -14.21 -26.82
N GLN A 79 16.62 -13.14 -26.05
CA GLN A 79 15.57 -13.04 -25.01
C GLN A 79 14.16 -13.01 -25.61
N LEU A 80 13.96 -12.32 -26.75
CA LEU A 80 12.69 -12.32 -27.46
C LEU A 80 12.34 -13.72 -27.99
N GLU A 81 13.31 -14.46 -28.50
CA GLU A 81 13.11 -15.84 -28.94
C GLU A 81 12.73 -16.76 -27.78
N ARG A 82 13.43 -16.68 -26.65
CA ARG A 82 13.07 -17.43 -25.43
C ARG A 82 11.65 -17.12 -24.96
N LYS A 83 11.25 -15.84 -24.97
CA LYS A 83 9.89 -15.43 -24.62
C LYS A 83 8.85 -16.00 -25.59
N LYS A 84 9.13 -15.96 -26.90
CA LYS A 84 8.27 -16.56 -27.94
C LYS A 84 8.15 -18.08 -27.79
N GLN A 85 9.24 -18.77 -27.46
CA GLN A 85 9.21 -20.21 -27.19
C GLN A 85 8.32 -20.53 -25.99
N LYS A 86 8.51 -19.85 -24.85
CA LYS A 86 7.64 -20.00 -23.67
C LYS A 86 6.16 -19.72 -23.97
N GLN A 87 5.87 -18.69 -24.79
CA GLN A 87 4.49 -18.40 -25.21
C GLN A 87 3.89 -19.51 -26.08
N ARG A 88 4.68 -20.08 -27.01
CA ARG A 88 4.25 -21.21 -27.85
C ARG A 88 3.98 -22.46 -27.01
N GLU A 89 4.82 -22.73 -26.01
CA GLU A 89 4.61 -23.84 -25.06
C GLU A 89 3.32 -23.65 -24.26
N GLN A 90 3.07 -22.44 -23.73
CA GLN A 90 1.81 -22.13 -23.03
C GLN A 90 0.59 -22.26 -23.94
N GLN A 91 0.66 -21.76 -25.17
CA GLN A 91 -0.41 -21.92 -26.16
C GLN A 91 -0.66 -23.39 -26.50
N HIS A 92 0.40 -24.18 -26.65
CA HIS A 92 0.30 -25.61 -26.90
C HIS A 92 -0.36 -26.34 -25.72
N LEU A 93 0.01 -25.99 -24.47
CA LEU A 93 -0.65 -26.53 -23.28
C LEU A 93 -2.13 -26.16 -23.20
N LEU A 94 -2.49 -24.92 -23.52
CA LEU A 94 -3.90 -24.49 -23.60
C LEU A 94 -4.64 -25.26 -24.69
N GLN A 95 -4.05 -25.41 -25.88
CA GLN A 95 -4.62 -26.20 -26.98
C GLN A 95 -4.80 -27.67 -26.63
N GLN A 96 -3.93 -28.25 -25.81
CA GLN A 96 -4.11 -29.62 -25.30
C GLN A 96 -5.27 -29.72 -24.29
N GLN A 97 -5.56 -28.64 -23.55
CA GLN A 97 -6.67 -28.60 -22.59
C GLN A 97 -8.02 -28.29 -23.25
N GLU A 98 -8.05 -27.61 -24.40
CA GLU A 98 -9.27 -27.31 -25.16
C GLU A 98 -10.11 -28.54 -25.55
N PRO A 99 -9.57 -29.64 -26.11
CA PRO A 99 -10.37 -30.81 -26.46
C PRO A 99 -10.96 -31.48 -25.21
N ALA A 100 -10.20 -31.61 -24.12
CA ALA A 100 -10.71 -32.15 -22.86
C ALA A 100 -11.87 -31.28 -22.30
N ALA A 101 -11.74 -29.95 -22.37
CA ALA A 101 -12.81 -29.05 -21.96
C ALA A 101 -14.03 -29.12 -22.89
N ALA A 102 -13.83 -29.29 -24.20
CA ALA A 102 -14.89 -29.45 -25.19
C ALA A 102 -15.65 -30.78 -25.01
N GLU A 103 -14.95 -31.88 -24.75
CA GLU A 103 -15.53 -33.18 -24.42
C GLU A 103 -16.39 -33.10 -23.15
N ARG A 104 -15.89 -32.45 -22.08
CA ARG A 104 -16.68 -32.20 -20.86
C ARG A 104 -17.94 -31.37 -21.14
N ARG A 105 -17.88 -30.39 -22.06
CA ARG A 105 -19.07 -29.60 -22.47
C ARG A 105 -20.07 -30.43 -23.28
N GLN A 106 -19.59 -31.26 -24.22
CA GLN A 106 -20.45 -32.15 -25.01
C GLN A 106 -21.15 -33.19 -24.12
N LEU A 107 -20.43 -33.80 -23.17
CA LEU A 107 -21.00 -34.73 -22.21
C LEU A 107 -22.12 -34.07 -21.37
N LYS A 108 -21.91 -32.84 -20.89
CA LYS A 108 -22.94 -32.07 -20.18
C LYS A 108 -24.17 -31.78 -21.06
N GLN A 109 -23.98 -31.48 -22.35
CA GLN A 109 -25.09 -31.28 -23.29
C GLN A 109 -25.87 -32.59 -23.53
N GLN A 110 -25.18 -33.72 -23.70
CA GLN A 110 -25.82 -35.03 -23.83
C GLN A 110 -26.61 -35.41 -22.57
N ARG A 111 -26.06 -35.17 -21.36
CA ARG A 111 -26.80 -35.35 -20.08
C ARG A 111 -28.06 -34.48 -20.02
N ARG A 112 -28.00 -33.21 -20.49
CA ARG A 112 -29.18 -32.32 -20.58
C ARG A 112 -30.24 -32.84 -21.54
N LEU A 113 -29.85 -33.28 -22.74
CA LEU A 113 -30.77 -33.85 -23.72
C LEU A 113 -31.43 -35.15 -23.21
N ARG A 114 -30.68 -36.01 -22.52
CA ARG A 114 -31.23 -37.22 -21.88
C ARG A 114 -32.28 -36.86 -20.81
N ARG A 115 -32.02 -35.83 -20.00
CA ARG A 115 -33.00 -35.32 -19.02
C ARG A 115 -34.25 -34.75 -19.70
N GLN A 116 -34.10 -34.03 -20.80
CA GLN A 116 -35.25 -33.51 -21.57
C GLN A 116 -36.08 -34.64 -22.19
N LYS A 117 -35.44 -35.66 -22.77
CA LYS A 117 -36.13 -36.84 -23.30
C LYS A 117 -36.93 -37.56 -22.21
N ARG A 118 -36.33 -37.82 -21.04
CA ARG A 118 -37.02 -38.41 -19.89
C ARG A 118 -38.23 -37.56 -19.45
N ARG A 119 -38.11 -36.22 -19.44
CA ARG A 119 -39.24 -35.33 -19.12
C ARG A 119 -40.35 -35.39 -20.16
N ALA A 120 -40.00 -35.39 -21.45
CA ALA A 120 -40.96 -35.49 -22.54
C ALA A 120 -41.71 -36.83 -22.51
N GLU A 121 -40.99 -37.93 -22.22
CA GLU A 121 -41.58 -39.26 -22.06
C GLU A 121 -42.56 -39.32 -20.87
N LYS A 122 -42.20 -38.71 -19.74
CA LYS A 122 -43.12 -38.57 -18.59
C LYS A 122 -44.37 -37.79 -18.94
N LEU A 123 -44.25 -36.67 -19.66
CA LEU A 123 -45.40 -35.88 -20.12
C LEU A 123 -46.29 -36.68 -21.07
N LEU A 124 -45.70 -37.46 -21.97
CA LEU A 124 -46.45 -38.32 -22.90
C LEU A 124 -47.18 -39.46 -22.14
N LYS A 125 -46.55 -40.03 -21.11
CA LYS A 125 -47.20 -41.01 -20.21
C LYS A 125 -48.35 -40.35 -19.44
N GLN A 126 -48.19 -39.11 -18.98
CA GLN A 126 -49.27 -38.33 -18.34
C GLN A 126 -50.42 -38.07 -19.30
N GLN A 127 -50.16 -37.61 -20.52
CA GLN A 127 -51.18 -37.42 -21.55
C GLN A 127 -51.96 -38.72 -21.83
N LYS A 128 -51.27 -39.85 -21.95
CA LYS A 128 -51.92 -41.16 -22.09
C LYS A 128 -52.78 -41.53 -20.89
N LYS A 129 -52.33 -41.23 -19.66
CA LYS A 129 -53.13 -41.45 -18.43
C LYS A 129 -54.36 -40.54 -18.41
N GLU A 130 -54.22 -39.27 -18.77
CA GLU A 130 -55.32 -38.31 -18.88
C GLU A 130 -56.33 -38.70 -19.97
N GLU A 131 -55.87 -39.16 -21.14
CA GLU A 131 -56.72 -39.69 -22.21
C GLU A 131 -57.48 -40.94 -21.76
N LYS A 132 -56.81 -41.87 -21.06
CA LYS A 132 -57.47 -43.05 -20.45
C LYS A 132 -58.53 -42.63 -19.42
N GLN A 133 -58.22 -41.67 -18.55
CA GLN A 133 -59.17 -41.15 -17.56
C GLN A 133 -60.33 -40.40 -18.20
N ALA A 134 -60.09 -39.62 -19.26
CA ALA A 134 -61.14 -38.96 -20.04
C ALA A 134 -62.04 -39.99 -20.75
N ALA A 135 -61.47 -41.07 -21.29
CA ALA A 135 -62.23 -42.18 -21.84
C ALA A 135 -63.06 -42.90 -20.77
N LYS A 136 -62.50 -43.14 -19.58
CA LYS A 136 -63.23 -43.71 -18.42
C LYS A 136 -64.36 -42.79 -17.96
N LYS A 137 -64.13 -41.48 -17.89
CA LYS A 137 -65.15 -40.48 -17.55
C LYS A 137 -66.24 -40.38 -18.62
N ALA A 138 -65.89 -40.37 -19.90
CA ALA A 138 -66.87 -40.37 -21.00
C ALA A 138 -67.71 -41.66 -21.01
N ALA A 139 -67.11 -42.81 -20.70
CA ALA A 139 -67.84 -44.07 -20.53
C ALA A 139 -68.78 -44.04 -19.31
N ALA A 140 -68.35 -43.44 -18.19
CA ALA A 140 -69.19 -43.27 -17.00
C ALA A 140 -70.34 -42.27 -17.23
N GLU A 141 -70.11 -41.17 -17.94
CA GLU A 141 -71.15 -40.22 -18.34
C GLU A 141 -72.15 -40.85 -19.33
N ALA A 142 -71.68 -41.70 -20.25
CA ALA A 142 -72.55 -42.50 -21.12
C ALA A 142 -73.40 -43.52 -20.32
N ALA A 143 -72.82 -44.14 -19.29
CA ALA A 143 -73.54 -45.05 -18.38
C ALA A 143 -74.55 -44.30 -17.49
N ALA A 144 -74.22 -43.11 -17.01
CA ALA A 144 -75.13 -42.25 -16.24
C ALA A 144 -76.27 -41.71 -17.10
N ALA A 145 -76.01 -41.36 -18.37
CA ALA A 145 -77.05 -41.00 -19.33
C ALA A 145 -77.97 -42.19 -19.64
N ALA A 146 -77.44 -43.42 -19.71
CA ALA A 146 -78.23 -44.64 -19.83
C ALA A 146 -79.05 -44.95 -18.57
N ALA A 147 -78.52 -44.69 -17.37
CA ALA A 147 -79.24 -44.85 -16.10
C ALA A 147 -80.35 -43.79 -15.93
N ALA A 148 -80.11 -42.55 -16.33
CA ALA A 148 -81.14 -41.50 -16.35
C ALA A 148 -82.24 -41.78 -17.39
N ALA A 149 -81.89 -42.43 -18.51
CA ALA A 149 -82.89 -42.93 -19.46
C ALA A 149 -83.71 -44.11 -18.90
N ALA A 150 -83.11 -44.95 -18.06
CA ALA A 150 -83.79 -46.07 -17.39
C ALA A 150 -84.71 -45.60 -16.24
N GLU A 151 -84.32 -44.57 -15.48
CA GLU A 151 -85.17 -44.00 -14.42
C GLU A 151 -86.39 -43.23 -14.98
N ALA A 152 -86.30 -42.73 -16.22
CA ALA A 152 -87.45 -42.16 -16.94
C ALA A 152 -88.45 -43.23 -17.46
N GLN A 153 -88.12 -44.52 -17.44
CA GLN A 153 -88.97 -45.62 -17.91
C GLN A 153 -89.58 -46.48 -16.79
N ALA A 154 -89.41 -46.11 -15.51
CA ALA A 154 -90.02 -46.79 -14.35
C ALA A 154 -91.42 -46.24 -13.97
N ALA A 155 -92.24 -45.87 -14.98
CA ALA A 155 -93.62 -45.40 -14.79
C ALA A 155 -94.63 -45.93 -15.84
N GLY A 156 -94.37 -47.10 -16.45
CA GLY A 156 -95.32 -47.79 -17.33
C GLY A 156 -95.05 -49.29 -17.46
N ASP A 157 -96.06 -50.10 -17.10
CA ASP A 157 -96.08 -51.56 -17.06
C ASP A 157 -95.90 -52.26 -18.42
N ASP A 158 -94.82 -53.04 -18.58
CA ASP A 158 -94.76 -54.23 -19.46
C ASP A 158 -93.62 -55.18 -19.00
N PRO A 159 -93.88 -56.47 -18.71
CA PRO A 159 -92.98 -57.36 -17.95
C PRO A 159 -91.92 -58.07 -18.82
N GLU A 160 -91.53 -57.46 -19.94
CA GLU A 160 -90.40 -57.91 -20.78
C GLU A 160 -89.21 -56.94 -20.68
N ALA A 161 -89.43 -55.71 -20.20
CA ALA A 161 -88.39 -54.68 -20.01
C ALA A 161 -87.61 -54.82 -18.68
N ALA A 162 -88.17 -55.52 -17.68
CA ALA A 162 -87.51 -55.75 -16.39
C ALA A 162 -86.32 -56.73 -16.47
N ALA A 163 -86.32 -57.63 -17.46
CA ALA A 163 -85.19 -58.54 -17.72
C ALA A 163 -84.04 -57.83 -18.48
N ALA A 164 -84.36 -56.92 -19.39
CA ALA A 164 -83.36 -56.14 -20.14
C ALA A 164 -82.71 -55.03 -19.27
N ALA A 165 -83.46 -54.42 -18.35
CA ALA A 165 -82.90 -53.46 -17.39
C ALA A 165 -81.99 -54.12 -16.33
N ALA A 166 -82.29 -55.36 -15.93
CA ALA A 166 -81.40 -56.16 -15.08
C ALA A 166 -80.13 -56.62 -15.82
N GLU A 167 -80.22 -56.90 -17.12
CA GLU A 167 -79.05 -57.22 -17.95
C GLU A 167 -78.17 -55.98 -18.20
N ALA A 168 -78.77 -54.81 -18.45
CA ALA A 168 -78.06 -53.53 -18.60
C ALA A 168 -77.40 -53.03 -17.30
N ALA A 169 -78.04 -53.23 -16.14
CA ALA A 169 -77.44 -52.95 -14.83
C ALA A 169 -76.28 -53.93 -14.51
N SER A 170 -76.39 -55.19 -14.95
CA SER A 170 -75.29 -56.16 -14.82
C SER A 170 -74.12 -55.89 -15.79
N ALA A 171 -74.39 -55.33 -16.96
CA ALA A 171 -73.38 -54.91 -17.94
C ALA A 171 -72.67 -53.62 -17.52
N ALA A 172 -73.39 -52.68 -16.88
CA ALA A 172 -72.81 -51.47 -16.28
C ALA A 172 -71.95 -51.80 -15.03
N ALA A 173 -72.37 -52.77 -14.21
CA ALA A 173 -71.55 -53.27 -13.09
C ALA A 173 -70.29 -54.02 -13.58
N LYS A 174 -70.37 -54.74 -14.72
CA LYS A 174 -69.20 -55.36 -15.37
C LYS A 174 -68.27 -54.34 -16.03
N ALA A 175 -68.79 -53.23 -16.55
CA ALA A 175 -67.99 -52.14 -17.10
C ALA A 175 -67.31 -51.29 -16.01
N ALA A 176 -67.94 -51.12 -14.85
CA ALA A 176 -67.32 -50.47 -13.68
C ALA A 176 -66.23 -51.34 -13.03
N ALA A 177 -66.44 -52.67 -12.93
CA ALA A 177 -65.44 -53.60 -12.41
C ALA A 177 -64.23 -53.79 -13.37
N ALA A 178 -64.44 -53.68 -14.68
CA ALA A 178 -63.34 -53.69 -15.66
C ALA A 178 -62.51 -52.38 -15.66
N ALA A 179 -63.05 -51.29 -15.10
CA ALA A 179 -62.36 -50.01 -15.00
C ALA A 179 -61.59 -49.82 -13.67
N GLU A 180 -61.91 -50.60 -12.62
CA GLU A 180 -61.09 -50.70 -11.39
C GLU A 180 -59.91 -51.68 -11.56
N ALA A 181 -60.09 -52.78 -12.30
CA ALA A 181 -59.02 -53.74 -12.59
C ALA A 181 -57.90 -53.19 -13.53
N ALA A 182 -58.01 -51.94 -13.98
CA ALA A 182 -57.02 -51.26 -14.82
C ALA A 182 -56.22 -50.18 -14.06
N GLU A 183 -56.49 -49.96 -12.76
CA GLU A 183 -55.73 -49.03 -11.91
C GLU A 183 -54.58 -49.72 -11.15
N ASP A 184 -54.60 -51.04 -10.99
CA ASP A 184 -53.56 -51.80 -10.26
C ASP A 184 -52.40 -52.36 -11.12
N GLU A 185 -52.42 -52.21 -12.45
CA GLU A 185 -51.34 -52.72 -13.33
C GLU A 185 -50.47 -51.62 -13.99
N GLU A 186 -50.59 -50.35 -13.57
CA GLU A 186 -49.67 -49.27 -13.99
C GLU A 186 -49.01 -48.50 -12.80
N GLU A 187 -49.05 -49.07 -11.60
CA GLU A 187 -48.33 -48.61 -10.39
C GLU A 187 -47.26 -49.61 -9.87
N SER A 188 -47.04 -50.72 -10.57
CA SER A 188 -46.02 -51.73 -10.21
C SER A 188 -44.74 -51.71 -11.06
N ASP A 189 -44.36 -50.54 -11.59
CA ASP A 189 -43.10 -50.38 -12.34
C ASP A 189 -42.32 -49.11 -11.90
N GLU A 190 -42.46 -48.77 -10.62
CA GLU A 190 -41.59 -47.85 -9.90
C GLU A 190 -40.75 -48.61 -8.88
N GLU A 191 -39.94 -49.58 -9.32
CA GLU A 191 -38.82 -50.08 -8.50
C GLU A 191 -37.78 -50.91 -9.29
N GLU A 192 -37.37 -50.46 -10.48
CA GLU A 192 -36.06 -50.84 -11.03
C GLU A 192 -35.03 -49.79 -10.57
N ARG A 193 -34.39 -50.13 -9.44
CA ARG A 193 -33.09 -49.60 -9.02
C ARG A 193 -32.08 -49.82 -10.15
N ASP A 194 -31.90 -48.83 -11.00
CA ASP A 194 -30.60 -48.64 -11.64
C ASP A 194 -29.80 -47.70 -10.75
N SER A 195 -28.88 -48.30 -10.00
CA SER A 195 -27.97 -47.64 -9.08
C SER A 195 -26.92 -46.85 -9.86
N ASP A 196 -27.31 -45.72 -10.43
CA ASP A 196 -26.38 -44.67 -10.83
C ASP A 196 -26.57 -43.48 -9.89
N THR A 197 -25.99 -43.63 -8.70
CA THR A 197 -25.61 -42.50 -7.87
C THR A 197 -24.58 -41.68 -8.64
N ASP A 198 -25.05 -40.81 -9.55
CA ASP A 198 -24.30 -39.67 -10.04
C ASP A 198 -24.16 -38.66 -8.88
N SER A 199 -23.37 -39.05 -7.88
CA SER A 199 -22.71 -38.10 -6.99
C SER A 199 -21.65 -37.41 -7.84
N ASP A 200 -22.05 -36.34 -8.53
CA ASP A 200 -21.13 -35.35 -9.08
C ASP A 200 -20.46 -34.60 -7.90
N THR A 201 -19.61 -35.31 -7.14
CA THR A 201 -18.51 -34.73 -6.37
C THR A 201 -17.26 -34.91 -7.22
N ASP A 202 -17.04 -33.98 -8.14
CA ASP A 202 -15.75 -33.77 -8.82
C ASP A 202 -14.71 -33.39 -7.75
N THR A 203 -14.14 -34.38 -7.07
CA THR A 203 -12.82 -34.28 -6.43
C THR A 203 -11.89 -35.19 -7.21
N ASP A 204 -11.33 -34.64 -8.29
CA ASP A 204 -10.14 -35.19 -8.93
C ASP A 204 -9.00 -35.15 -7.91
N THR A 205 -8.80 -36.26 -7.22
CA THR A 205 -7.58 -36.56 -6.46
C THR A 205 -7.01 -37.84 -7.03
N ASP A 206 -6.29 -37.69 -8.14
CA ASP A 206 -5.35 -38.71 -8.59
C ASP A 206 -4.22 -38.78 -7.58
N SER A 207 -4.24 -39.87 -6.81
CA SER A 207 -3.08 -40.39 -6.11
C SER A 207 -2.45 -41.44 -7.01
N ASP A 208 -1.29 -41.14 -7.60
CA ASP A 208 -0.25 -42.14 -7.80
C ASP A 208 1.15 -41.50 -7.62
N GLY A 209 2.02 -42.22 -6.93
CA GLY A 209 3.37 -41.77 -6.55
C GLY A 209 3.63 -41.85 -5.05
N SER A 210 3.39 -43.02 -4.48
CA SER A 210 3.86 -43.45 -3.15
C SER A 210 5.26 -42.92 -2.80
N ASN A 211 5.33 -42.11 -1.75
CA ASN A 211 6.42 -42.19 -0.79
C ASN A 211 5.86 -41.87 0.59
N GLU A 212 6.04 -42.83 1.50
CA GLU A 212 5.49 -42.88 2.84
C GLU A 212 5.89 -41.65 3.67
N GLU A 213 4.99 -41.31 4.60
CA GLU A 213 5.17 -40.27 5.59
C GLU A 213 6.41 -40.47 6.45
N GLU A 214 7.13 -39.36 6.70
CA GLU A 214 7.76 -38.92 7.96
C GLU A 214 8.53 -37.63 7.56
N ASP A 215 8.16 -36.40 7.93
CA ASP A 215 7.98 -35.87 9.27
C ASP A 215 7.27 -34.50 9.17
N LYS A 216 6.19 -34.31 9.92
CA LYS A 216 5.43 -33.05 10.01
C LYS A 216 6.02 -32.20 11.14
N GLY A 217 6.96 -31.31 10.78
CA GLY A 217 7.50 -30.27 11.66
C GLY A 217 7.36 -28.84 11.09
N TYR A 218 6.20 -28.22 11.33
CA TYR A 218 5.96 -26.78 11.55
C TYR A 218 6.67 -25.71 10.67
N SER A 219 5.96 -25.18 9.65
CA SER A 219 5.87 -23.76 9.20
C SER A 219 5.54 -23.66 7.70
N GLY A 220 4.25 -23.74 7.38
CA GLY A 220 3.75 -23.77 6.01
C GLY A 220 3.50 -22.37 5.42
N ILE A 221 4.53 -21.76 4.84
CA ILE A 221 4.39 -20.92 3.64
C ILE A 221 5.21 -21.61 2.57
N LYS A 222 4.55 -22.50 1.80
CA LYS A 222 5.19 -23.23 0.70
C LYS A 222 5.43 -22.27 -0.46
N LEU A 223 6.65 -21.74 -0.50
CA LEU A 223 7.31 -21.14 -1.67
C LEU A 223 7.53 -22.20 -2.78
N LYS A 224 6.49 -22.96 -3.16
CA LYS A 224 6.57 -24.04 -4.17
C LYS A 224 6.07 -23.60 -5.55
N GLU A 225 6.03 -22.30 -5.80
CA GLU A 225 5.84 -21.70 -7.12
C GLU A 225 7.02 -20.79 -7.49
N PHE A 226 8.16 -20.93 -6.81
CA PHE A 226 9.38 -20.24 -7.22
C PHE A 226 10.00 -20.98 -8.40
N ASP A 227 9.75 -20.42 -9.58
CA ASP A 227 10.14 -20.84 -10.91
C ASP A 227 11.60 -21.34 -11.01
N LYS A 228 11.81 -22.65 -10.78
CA LYS A 228 13.10 -23.33 -11.00
C LYS A 228 13.50 -23.37 -12.48
N THR A 229 12.60 -23.05 -13.41
CA THR A 229 12.87 -22.95 -14.85
C THR A 229 13.37 -21.57 -15.29
N SER A 230 13.49 -20.62 -14.35
CA SER A 230 14.08 -19.30 -14.59
C SER A 230 15.55 -19.17 -14.16
N ALA A 231 16.10 -20.18 -13.47
CA ALA A 231 17.52 -20.22 -13.11
C ALA A 231 18.37 -20.43 -14.39
N PRO A 232 19.29 -19.51 -14.72
CA PRO A 232 20.14 -19.66 -15.89
C PRO A 232 21.15 -20.78 -15.61
N VAL A 233 21.05 -21.85 -16.39
CA VAL A 233 21.97 -23.00 -16.43
C VAL A 233 21.88 -23.91 -15.20
N GLU A 234 21.19 -25.03 -15.35
CA GLU A 234 21.37 -26.17 -14.45
C GLU A 234 22.80 -26.70 -14.62
N CYS A 235 23.65 -26.52 -13.61
CA CYS A 235 24.86 -27.33 -13.49
C CYS A 235 24.43 -28.79 -13.35
N THR A 236 24.77 -29.58 -14.37
CA THR A 236 24.40 -30.99 -14.56
C THR A 236 25.10 -31.95 -13.59
N ASP A 237 26.02 -31.46 -12.75
CA ASP A 237 26.82 -32.32 -11.87
C ASP A 237 26.25 -32.37 -10.44
N GLU A 238 25.65 -33.49 -10.07
CA GLU A 238 25.13 -33.74 -8.71
C GLU A 238 26.23 -33.72 -7.63
N ARG A 239 27.48 -34.00 -8.01
CA ARG A 239 28.64 -34.05 -7.11
C ARG A 239 29.17 -32.68 -6.70
N SER A 240 28.91 -31.62 -7.48
CA SER A 240 29.30 -30.23 -7.17
C SER A 240 28.17 -29.45 -6.49
N ARG A 241 26.95 -29.97 -6.49
CA ARG A 241 25.75 -29.28 -5.99
C ARG A 241 25.61 -29.28 -4.45
N ILE A 242 26.35 -30.15 -3.75
CA ILE A 242 26.09 -30.42 -2.32
C ILE A 242 27.21 -29.92 -1.39
N ASN A 243 28.45 -29.72 -1.87
CA ASN A 243 29.61 -29.68 -0.96
C ASN A 243 30.43 -28.38 -0.88
N THR A 244 29.91 -27.23 -1.35
CA THR A 244 30.46 -25.93 -0.95
C THR A 244 29.32 -24.92 -0.79
N ARG A 245 28.48 -25.10 0.25
CA ARG A 245 27.69 -23.96 0.72
C ARG A 245 28.67 -22.94 1.26
N ASP A 246 28.69 -21.74 0.69
CA ASP A 246 29.45 -20.63 1.24
C ASP A 246 29.10 -20.49 2.73
N LEU A 247 30.10 -20.59 3.60
CA LEU A 247 29.92 -20.48 5.06
C LEU A 247 29.46 -19.09 5.50
N ARG A 248 29.57 -18.09 4.60
CA ARG A 248 29.07 -16.75 4.84
C ARG A 248 27.56 -16.72 4.66
N ILE A 249 26.86 -16.40 5.74
CA ILE A 249 25.43 -16.11 5.71
C ILE A 249 25.21 -14.86 4.84
N ARG A 250 24.41 -14.99 3.78
CA ARG A 250 24.15 -13.91 2.81
C ARG A 250 23.22 -12.83 3.37
N GLU A 251 22.40 -13.17 4.37
CA GLU A 251 21.46 -12.25 5.05
C GLU A 251 22.18 -11.24 5.96
N ASP A 252 23.34 -11.63 6.51
CA ASP A 252 24.15 -10.78 7.37
C ASP A 252 25.08 -9.88 6.54
N THR A 253 24.73 -8.60 6.48
CA THR A 253 25.57 -7.58 5.85
C THR A 253 26.85 -7.35 6.66
N ALA A 254 28.01 -7.31 5.99
CA ALA A 254 29.27 -6.99 6.65
C ALA A 254 29.26 -5.54 7.18
N LYS A 255 29.93 -5.30 8.32
CA LYS A 255 29.90 -3.98 9.00
C LYS A 255 30.31 -2.81 8.09
N TYR A 256 31.37 -2.97 7.30
CA TYR A 256 31.88 -1.95 6.38
C TYR A 256 30.98 -1.72 5.14
N LEU A 257 29.98 -2.56 4.91
CA LEU A 257 28.98 -2.37 3.84
C LEU A 257 27.71 -1.69 4.35
N LEU A 258 27.61 -1.43 5.65
CA LEU A 258 26.46 -0.71 6.22
C LEU A 258 26.40 0.72 5.70
N ASN A 259 27.54 1.42 5.65
CA ASN A 259 27.66 2.73 5.04
C ASN A 259 28.89 2.76 4.12
N LEU A 260 28.69 3.08 2.85
CA LEU A 260 29.73 3.13 1.82
C LEU A 260 30.45 4.49 1.77
N ASP A 261 29.98 5.48 2.53
CA ASP A 261 30.64 6.78 2.64
C ASP A 261 32.02 6.61 3.29
N LEU A 262 33.05 7.19 2.66
CA LEU A 262 34.43 7.12 3.13
C LEU A 262 34.62 7.70 4.55
N ASN A 263 33.80 8.70 4.90
CA ASN A 263 33.86 9.41 6.18
C ASN A 263 32.87 8.87 7.23
N SER A 264 32.37 7.65 7.05
CA SER A 264 31.40 7.04 7.97
C SER A 264 32.06 6.59 9.29
N ALA A 265 32.17 5.29 9.52
CA ALA A 265 32.85 4.73 10.69
C ALA A 265 34.01 3.86 10.22
N PHE A 266 35.17 4.03 10.88
CA PHE A 266 36.34 3.22 10.59
C PHE A 266 36.11 1.76 10.98
N TYR A 267 36.33 0.86 10.02
CA TYR A 267 36.32 -0.58 10.21
C TYR A 267 37.75 -1.11 10.18
N ASP A 268 38.20 -1.74 11.26
CA ASP A 268 39.50 -2.41 11.30
C ASP A 268 39.37 -3.84 10.72
N PRO A 269 39.94 -4.14 9.53
CA PRO A 269 39.80 -5.44 8.90
C PRO A 269 40.52 -6.57 9.67
N LYS A 270 41.50 -6.24 10.51
CA LYS A 270 42.26 -7.23 11.29
C LYS A 270 41.42 -7.77 12.44
N SER A 271 40.94 -6.86 13.30
CA SER A 271 40.10 -7.23 14.45
C SER A 271 38.63 -7.42 14.09
N ARG A 272 38.20 -7.02 12.88
CA ARG A 272 36.81 -7.05 12.41
C ARG A 272 35.86 -6.23 13.31
N SER A 273 36.39 -5.18 13.92
CA SER A 273 35.64 -4.28 14.80
C SER A 273 35.33 -2.95 14.10
N MET A 274 34.14 -2.43 14.39
CA MET A 274 33.72 -1.08 13.98
C MET A 274 33.33 -0.33 15.25
N ARG A 275 34.16 0.63 15.64
CA ARG A 275 34.07 1.29 16.94
C ARG A 275 32.82 2.18 17.05
N GLU A 276 32.70 3.11 16.10
CA GLU A 276 31.67 4.14 16.05
C GLU A 276 30.41 3.68 15.30
N ASP A 277 29.31 4.41 15.48
CA ASP A 277 28.07 4.21 14.73
C ASP A 277 28.23 4.69 13.28
N PRO A 278 28.09 3.83 12.25
CA PRO A 278 28.14 4.25 10.85
C PRO A 278 27.02 5.20 10.45
N PHE A 279 25.95 5.31 11.26
CA PHE A 279 24.79 6.18 11.03
C PHE A 279 24.68 7.31 12.06
N LYS A 280 25.80 7.89 12.47
CA LYS A 280 25.84 8.99 13.46
C LYS A 280 24.96 10.19 13.06
N HIS A 281 24.88 10.51 11.77
CA HIS A 281 24.13 11.65 11.23
C HIS A 281 22.61 11.41 11.12
N LEU A 282 22.14 10.17 11.28
CA LEU A 282 20.73 9.82 11.11
C LEU A 282 19.95 9.92 12.43
N SER A 283 18.67 10.30 12.38
CA SER A 283 17.81 10.37 13.57
C SER A 283 17.49 8.97 14.13
N GLN A 284 17.31 8.85 15.45
CA GLN A 284 17.21 7.57 16.16
C GLN A 284 16.12 6.61 15.64
N GLN A 285 15.04 7.15 15.05
CA GLN A 285 13.91 6.36 14.53
C GLN A 285 14.26 5.55 13.27
N ILE A 286 15.20 6.02 12.46
CA ILE A 286 15.55 5.42 11.15
C ILE A 286 16.83 4.58 11.26
N LYS A 287 17.53 4.64 12.39
CA LYS A 287 18.80 3.93 12.55
C LYS A 287 18.56 2.40 12.53
N PRO A 288 19.42 1.61 11.85
CA PRO A 288 19.25 0.16 11.64
C PRO A 288 19.48 -0.67 12.92
N THR A 289 19.86 -1.95 12.86
CA THR A 289 20.12 -2.72 14.11
C THR A 289 21.48 -2.38 14.74
N PHE A 290 22.50 -2.13 13.90
CA PHE A 290 23.86 -1.87 14.37
C PHE A 290 24.05 -0.40 14.78
N ARG A 291 24.72 -0.16 15.92
CA ARG A 291 24.97 1.16 16.53
C ARG A 291 26.46 1.41 16.82
N GLY A 292 27.35 0.60 16.24
CA GLY A 292 28.76 0.56 16.62
C GLY A 292 29.02 -0.39 17.78
N ASP A 293 30.24 -0.93 17.83
CA ASP A 293 30.65 -1.87 18.88
C ASP A 293 30.73 -1.15 20.25
N ASN A 294 31.03 0.15 20.31
CA ASN A 294 31.04 0.93 21.56
C ASN A 294 29.69 0.91 22.29
N ALA A 295 28.59 1.02 21.55
CA ALA A 295 27.26 1.00 22.12
C ALA A 295 26.96 -0.36 22.75
N LEU A 296 27.39 -1.45 22.11
CA LEU A 296 27.25 -2.82 22.62
C LEU A 296 28.14 -3.08 23.83
N LEU A 297 29.38 -2.56 23.82
CA LEU A 297 30.34 -2.72 24.92
C LEU A 297 29.93 -2.01 26.21
N GLN A 298 29.19 -0.89 26.10
CA GLN A 298 28.67 -0.16 27.27
C GLN A 298 27.24 -0.59 27.65
N ALA A 299 26.59 -1.41 26.83
CA ALA A 299 25.24 -1.90 27.08
C ALA A 299 25.23 -3.05 28.10
N GLY A 300 24.05 -3.31 28.68
CA GLY A 300 23.81 -4.42 29.59
C GLY A 300 24.43 -4.23 30.98
N GLU A 301 24.97 -5.33 31.51
CA GLU A 301 25.43 -5.44 32.90
C GLU A 301 26.74 -4.70 33.18
N VAL A 302 27.46 -4.26 32.13
CA VAL A 302 28.75 -3.56 32.27
C VAL A 302 28.63 -2.31 33.15
N LYS A 303 27.52 -1.56 33.04
CA LYS A 303 27.28 -0.39 33.89
C LYS A 303 27.06 -0.79 35.36
N ALA A 304 26.34 -1.88 35.60
CA ALA A 304 26.08 -2.37 36.95
C ALA A 304 27.37 -2.89 37.60
N THR A 305 28.22 -3.61 36.86
CA THR A 305 29.51 -4.08 37.37
C THR A 305 30.48 -2.92 37.65
N GLN A 306 30.51 -1.90 36.80
CA GLN A 306 31.26 -0.66 37.05
C GLN A 306 30.78 0.05 38.32
N GLN A 307 29.46 0.18 38.52
CA GLN A 307 28.90 0.78 39.74
C GLN A 307 29.26 -0.03 41.00
N LEU A 308 29.22 -1.36 40.90
CA LEU A 308 29.62 -2.26 41.99
C LEU A 308 31.12 -2.14 42.32
N GLN A 309 31.96 -1.98 41.30
CA GLN A 309 33.39 -1.74 41.46
C GLN A 309 33.68 -0.38 42.11
N LEU A 310 32.98 0.68 41.69
CA LEU A 310 33.07 2.00 42.32
C LEU A 310 32.66 1.93 43.80
N PHE A 311 31.55 1.25 44.10
CA PHE A 311 31.11 1.02 45.47
C PHE A 311 32.14 0.26 46.31
N ALA A 312 32.80 -0.76 45.73
CA ALA A 312 33.88 -1.47 46.42
C ALA A 312 35.04 -0.55 46.79
N TRP A 313 35.45 0.35 45.89
CA TRP A 313 36.51 1.33 46.16
C TRP A 313 36.12 2.36 47.22
N GLU A 314 34.87 2.81 47.22
CA GLU A 314 34.34 3.70 48.26
C GLU A 314 34.33 3.00 49.62
N ALA A 315 33.78 1.79 49.69
CA ALA A 315 33.76 0.98 50.90
C ALA A 315 35.18 0.71 51.43
N TYR A 316 36.13 0.42 50.54
CA TYR A 316 37.54 0.23 50.87
C TYR A 316 38.18 1.50 51.43
N LYS A 317 37.90 2.68 50.83
CA LYS A 317 38.34 3.99 51.37
C LYS A 317 37.74 4.27 52.76
N HIS A 318 36.54 3.79 53.02
CA HIS A 318 35.90 3.86 54.34
C HIS A 318 36.37 2.78 55.33
N GLY A 319 37.34 1.93 54.94
CA GLY A 319 37.95 0.92 55.80
C GLY A 319 37.25 -0.44 55.83
N GLN A 320 36.27 -0.68 54.96
CA GLN A 320 35.68 -2.01 54.80
C GLN A 320 36.55 -2.88 53.88
N ASN A 321 36.93 -4.06 54.36
CA ASN A 321 37.73 -5.01 53.58
C ASN A 321 36.86 -5.82 52.63
N VAL A 322 36.35 -5.19 51.57
CA VAL A 322 35.54 -5.84 50.53
C VAL A 322 36.16 -5.54 49.17
N HIS A 323 36.33 -6.57 48.34
CA HIS A 323 36.95 -6.44 47.02
C HIS A 323 36.10 -7.07 45.93
N PHE A 324 36.02 -6.40 44.78
CA PHE A 324 35.22 -6.82 43.61
C PHE A 324 35.52 -8.26 43.17
N ASN A 325 36.80 -8.56 42.87
CA ASN A 325 37.19 -9.89 42.37
C ASN A 325 37.28 -10.97 43.47
N ALA A 326 37.57 -10.59 44.71
CA ALA A 326 37.87 -11.57 45.76
C ALA A 326 36.61 -12.00 46.52
N GLN A 327 35.66 -11.08 46.70
CA GLN A 327 34.42 -11.29 47.46
C GLN A 327 33.22 -10.69 46.71
N PRO A 328 32.92 -11.16 45.49
CA PRO A 328 31.89 -10.56 44.64
C PRO A 328 30.48 -10.68 45.23
N THR A 329 30.13 -11.82 45.82
CA THR A 329 28.79 -12.08 46.38
C THR A 329 28.51 -11.26 47.63
N GLN A 330 29.51 -11.13 48.51
CA GLN A 330 29.43 -10.27 49.69
C GLN A 330 29.28 -8.81 49.29
N LEU A 331 30.07 -8.35 48.32
CA LEU A 331 29.99 -7.00 47.79
C LEU A 331 28.61 -6.71 47.18
N GLU A 332 28.08 -7.64 46.39
CA GLU A 332 26.75 -7.52 45.79
C GLU A 332 25.65 -7.43 46.84
N PHE A 333 25.73 -8.26 47.89
CA PHE A 333 24.79 -8.20 49.00
C PHE A 333 24.83 -6.83 49.69
N LEU A 334 26.04 -6.35 50.03
CA LEU A 334 26.22 -5.02 50.62
C LEU A 334 25.75 -3.89 49.70
N TYR A 335 25.95 -4.03 48.39
CA TYR A 335 25.50 -3.05 47.41
C TYR A 335 23.96 -3.00 47.32
N LYS A 336 23.28 -4.15 47.37
CA LYS A 336 21.80 -4.22 47.44
C LYS A 336 21.28 -3.58 48.73
N GLU A 337 21.93 -3.83 49.87
CA GLU A 337 21.58 -3.14 51.11
C GLU A 337 21.81 -1.64 51.03
N HIS A 338 22.92 -1.22 50.41
CA HIS A 338 23.22 0.19 50.19
C HIS A 338 22.16 0.86 49.30
N GLN A 339 21.70 0.21 48.23
CA GLN A 339 20.61 0.72 47.39
C GLN A 339 19.30 0.87 48.19
N LYS A 340 18.93 -0.11 49.01
CA LYS A 340 17.75 -0.03 49.88
C LYS A 340 17.86 1.13 50.87
N LYS A 341 19.01 1.28 51.53
CA LYS A 341 19.30 2.38 52.47
C LYS A 341 19.31 3.73 51.76
N LYS A 342 19.89 3.82 50.56
CA LYS A 342 19.89 5.03 49.73
C LYS A 342 18.48 5.47 49.39
N ALA A 343 17.62 4.54 48.95
CA ALA A 343 16.21 4.83 48.68
C ALA A 343 15.48 5.32 49.95
N GLN A 344 15.72 4.70 51.10
CA GLN A 344 15.17 5.16 52.38
C GLN A 344 15.62 6.59 52.71
N ILE A 345 16.92 6.88 52.62
CA ILE A 345 17.48 8.22 52.85
C ILE A 345 16.91 9.25 51.87
N GLU A 346 16.68 8.88 50.60
CA GLU A 346 16.03 9.77 49.63
C GLU A 346 14.60 10.09 50.03
N THR A 347 13.82 9.11 50.50
CA THR A 347 12.46 9.36 51.01
C THR A 347 12.47 10.21 52.28
N GLU A 348 13.44 10.02 53.17
CA GLU A 348 13.62 10.84 54.37
C GLU A 348 14.00 12.27 54.01
N LYS A 349 14.90 12.46 53.05
CA LYS A 349 15.25 13.79 52.51
C LYS A 349 14.02 14.48 51.91
N GLN A 350 13.21 13.76 51.13
CA GLN A 350 11.97 14.30 50.59
C GLN A 350 11.00 14.71 51.72
N LYS A 351 10.84 13.89 52.77
CA LYS A 351 10.03 14.24 53.95
C LYS A 351 10.57 15.47 54.67
N ASN A 352 11.88 15.53 54.92
CA ASN A 352 12.53 16.67 55.55
C ASN A 352 12.30 17.95 54.74
N ILE A 353 12.43 17.89 53.41
CA ILE A 353 12.14 19.02 52.51
C ILE A 353 10.69 19.48 52.67
N PHE A 354 9.74 18.54 52.71
CA PHE A 354 8.34 18.87 52.94
C PHE A 354 8.08 19.48 54.32
N ASP A 355 8.78 19.03 55.34
CA ASP A 355 8.60 19.53 56.71
C ASP A 355 9.20 20.93 56.88
N THR A 356 10.29 21.23 56.16
CA THR A 356 10.94 22.55 56.18
C THR A 356 10.27 23.58 55.29
N TYR A 357 9.79 23.18 54.10
CA TYR A 357 9.29 24.11 53.08
C TYR A 357 7.78 24.04 52.85
N GLY A 358 7.08 23.04 53.41
CA GLY A 358 5.66 22.80 53.14
C GLY A 358 5.39 22.30 51.71
N GLY A 359 4.12 22.06 51.36
CA GLY A 359 3.72 21.72 49.98
C GLY A 359 3.33 20.26 49.72
N LYS A 360 3.19 19.41 50.76
CA LYS A 360 2.59 18.06 50.62
C LYS A 360 1.20 18.09 49.97
N GLU A 361 0.44 19.15 50.21
CA GLU A 361 -0.92 19.35 49.70
C GLU A 361 -0.99 19.44 48.18
N HIS A 362 0.08 19.89 47.52
CA HIS A 362 0.12 20.04 46.05
C HIS A 362 0.60 18.78 45.32
N LEU A 363 1.09 17.77 46.04
CA LEU A 363 1.54 16.51 45.46
C LEU A 363 0.37 15.54 45.25
N VAL A 364 -0.69 15.67 46.05
CA VAL A 364 -1.93 14.93 45.85
C VAL A 364 -2.62 15.55 44.64
N ALA A 365 -2.49 14.88 43.48
CA ALA A 365 -3.31 15.25 42.33
C ALA A 365 -4.78 15.17 42.74
N ASP A 366 -5.48 16.30 42.67
CA ASP A 366 -6.88 16.36 43.02
C ASP A 366 -7.64 15.27 42.25
N THR A 367 -8.32 14.39 42.98
CA THR A 367 -9.06 13.26 42.39
C THR A 367 -10.08 13.73 41.36
N ARG A 368 -10.59 14.96 41.53
CA ARG A 368 -11.47 15.64 40.58
C ARG A 368 -10.83 15.88 39.22
N VAL A 369 -9.51 16.08 39.14
CA VAL A 369 -8.77 16.27 37.88
C VAL A 369 -8.61 14.94 37.14
N LEU A 370 -8.42 13.83 37.87
CA LEU A 370 -8.37 12.48 37.27
C LEU A 370 -9.73 12.05 36.69
N TYR A 371 -10.83 12.44 37.35
CA TYR A 371 -12.20 12.19 36.87
C TYR A 371 -12.78 13.35 36.05
N ALA A 372 -11.99 14.40 35.78
CA ALA A 372 -12.46 15.50 34.94
C ALA A 372 -12.61 14.96 33.52
N GLN A 373 -13.87 14.85 33.06
CA GLN A 373 -14.14 14.63 31.65
C GLN A 373 -13.52 15.78 30.86
N THR A 374 -12.53 15.47 30.03
CA THR A 374 -11.79 16.47 29.22
C THR A 374 -12.65 17.07 28.11
N GLU A 375 -13.84 16.51 27.89
CA GLU A 375 -14.77 16.91 26.86
C GLU A 375 -15.97 17.62 27.49
N ALA A 376 -15.94 18.95 27.51
CA ALA A 376 -17.14 19.73 27.79
C ALA A 376 -18.09 19.59 26.60
N TYR A 377 -19.14 18.80 26.74
CA TYR A 377 -20.17 18.64 25.73
C TYR A 377 -20.88 19.98 25.46
N VAL A 378 -20.83 20.46 24.21
CA VAL A 378 -21.47 21.71 23.76
C VAL A 378 -22.42 21.40 22.60
N GLU A 379 -23.71 21.55 22.85
CA GLU A 379 -24.75 21.44 21.81
C GLU A 379 -24.95 22.80 21.14
N TYR A 380 -24.90 22.83 19.80
CA TYR A 380 -25.18 24.02 19.01
C TYR A 380 -26.58 23.94 18.40
N SER A 381 -27.33 25.04 18.48
CA SER A 381 -28.50 25.26 17.63
C SER A 381 -28.09 25.36 16.16
N LYS A 382 -29.05 25.17 15.25
CA LYS A 382 -28.85 25.34 13.80
C LYS A 382 -28.30 26.73 13.43
N ASP A 383 -28.53 27.74 14.29
CA ASP A 383 -28.05 29.12 14.13
C ASP A 383 -26.63 29.33 14.71
N GLY A 384 -25.96 28.28 15.20
CA GLY A 384 -24.63 28.33 15.79
C GLY A 384 -24.57 28.87 17.23
N ARG A 385 -25.71 29.14 17.85
CA ARG A 385 -25.78 29.54 19.28
C ARG A 385 -25.74 28.30 20.17
N ILE A 386 -24.98 28.35 21.25
CA ILE A 386 -24.83 27.25 22.21
C ILE A 386 -26.14 27.08 22.99
N LEU A 387 -26.77 25.90 22.90
CA LEU A 387 -28.02 25.54 23.61
C LEU A 387 -27.73 24.90 24.98
N ARG A 388 -26.76 23.99 25.05
CA ARG A 388 -26.28 23.34 26.28
C ARG A 388 -24.76 23.31 26.29
N GLY A 389 -24.16 23.59 27.44
CA GLY A 389 -22.71 23.75 27.61
C GLY A 389 -22.35 25.17 28.07
N ARG A 390 -21.07 25.37 28.44
CA ARG A 390 -20.57 26.68 28.90
C ARG A 390 -20.42 27.60 27.68
N GLN A 391 -21.06 28.78 27.70
CA GLN A 391 -20.80 29.80 26.69
C GLN A 391 -19.31 30.18 26.70
N ARG A 392 -18.72 30.41 25.52
CA ARG A 392 -17.32 30.85 25.40
C ARG A 392 -17.16 32.15 26.17
N THR A 393 -16.54 32.10 27.35
CA THR A 393 -16.09 33.30 28.05
C THR A 393 -14.96 33.90 27.25
N LEU A 394 -15.10 35.13 26.74
CA LEU A 394 -13.96 35.85 26.18
C LEU A 394 -12.93 36.00 27.29
N THR A 395 -11.73 35.45 27.06
CA THR A 395 -10.62 35.60 27.98
C THR A 395 -10.27 37.08 28.04
N LYS A 396 -10.41 37.70 29.22
CA LYS A 396 -9.89 39.05 29.45
C LYS A 396 -8.39 39.04 29.19
N SER A 397 -7.86 40.07 28.54
CA SER A 397 -6.41 40.17 28.38
C SER A 397 -5.73 40.25 29.75
N LYS A 398 -4.41 40.00 29.79
CA LYS A 398 -3.61 40.06 31.03
C LYS A 398 -3.67 41.43 31.72
N TYR A 399 -4.07 42.46 30.99
CA TYR A 399 -4.15 43.83 31.46
C TYR A 399 -5.59 44.18 31.82
N GLU A 400 -5.75 45.04 32.83
CA GLU A 400 -7.05 45.57 33.19
C GLU A 400 -7.54 46.48 32.05
N GLU A 401 -8.47 45.97 31.25
CA GLU A 401 -9.18 46.74 30.23
C GLU A 401 -10.20 47.68 30.91
N ASP A 402 -10.52 48.79 30.24
CA ASP A 402 -11.53 49.76 30.69
C ASP A 402 -11.26 50.42 32.06
N VAL A 403 -9.98 50.55 32.45
CA VAL A 403 -9.59 51.33 33.63
C VAL A 403 -9.72 52.82 33.33
N LEU A 404 -10.79 53.41 33.85
CA LEU A 404 -11.04 54.83 33.84
C LEU A 404 -10.20 55.50 34.93
N GLN A 405 -9.25 56.35 34.51
CA GLN A 405 -8.41 57.09 35.43
C GLN A 405 -9.08 58.43 35.76
N GLY A 406 -9.33 58.68 37.05
CA GLY A 406 -10.01 59.89 37.51
C GLY A 406 -11.52 59.90 37.21
N SER A 407 -12.10 61.10 37.03
CA SER A 407 -13.54 61.31 36.80
C SER A 407 -13.97 61.23 35.32
N HIS A 408 -13.18 60.58 34.46
CA HIS A 408 -13.45 60.44 33.02
C HIS A 408 -14.30 59.21 32.71
N THR A 409 -15.13 59.28 31.66
CA THR A 409 -15.99 58.17 31.19
C THR A 409 -15.39 57.36 30.04
N SER A 410 -14.18 57.70 29.61
CA SER A 410 -13.46 57.05 28.52
C SER A 410 -12.00 56.75 28.93
N VAL A 411 -11.41 55.67 28.42
CA VAL A 411 -10.00 55.32 28.66
C VAL A 411 -9.05 56.33 28.02
N TRP A 412 -7.88 56.55 28.61
CA TRP A 412 -6.83 57.39 28.01
C TRP A 412 -6.39 56.86 26.64
N GLY A 413 -6.24 57.74 25.66
CA GLY A 413 -5.92 57.36 24.28
C GLY A 413 -7.14 57.04 23.42
N SER A 414 -8.36 57.17 23.96
CA SER A 414 -9.61 57.10 23.18
C SER A 414 -9.80 58.28 22.22
N TYR A 415 -9.01 59.36 22.37
CA TYR A 415 -9.01 60.50 21.46
C TYR A 415 -7.57 60.89 21.10
N TYR A 416 -7.37 61.31 19.84
CA TYR A 416 -6.11 61.82 19.35
C TYR A 416 -6.34 63.18 18.70
N ASP A 417 -5.67 64.21 19.21
CA ASP A 417 -5.71 65.53 18.60
C ASP A 417 -4.63 65.63 17.52
N VAL A 418 -5.07 65.75 16.27
CA VAL A 418 -4.20 65.79 15.08
C VAL A 418 -3.39 67.10 15.04
N ALA A 419 -3.91 68.20 15.61
CA ALA A 419 -3.22 69.48 15.60
C ALA A 419 -2.04 69.54 16.57
N THR A 420 -2.14 68.86 17.72
CA THR A 420 -1.10 68.84 18.74
C THR A 420 -0.31 67.52 18.79
N SER A 421 -0.69 66.54 17.96
CA SER A 421 -0.14 65.18 17.89
C SER A 421 -0.12 64.45 19.24
N LYS A 422 -1.13 64.72 20.08
CA LYS A 422 -1.21 64.19 21.45
C LYS A 422 -2.47 63.34 21.64
N TRP A 423 -2.31 62.30 22.45
CA TRP A 423 -3.39 61.45 22.90
C TRP A 423 -4.10 62.07 24.10
N GLY A 424 -5.40 61.83 24.20
CA GLY A 424 -6.26 62.37 25.25
C GLY A 424 -7.48 61.49 25.50
N TYR A 425 -8.38 62.01 26.35
CA TYR A 425 -9.64 61.35 26.68
C TYR A 425 -10.75 61.77 25.70
N ALA A 426 -11.57 60.83 25.22
CA ALA A 426 -12.69 61.14 24.33
C ALA A 426 -13.80 61.96 24.99
N CYS A 427 -14.05 61.78 26.29
CA CYS A 427 -15.11 62.48 27.01
C CYS A 427 -14.89 63.99 27.13
N CYS A 428 -13.68 64.42 27.52
CA CYS A 428 -13.35 65.81 27.82
C CYS A 428 -12.33 66.43 26.83
N ARG A 429 -11.78 65.64 25.87
CA ARG A 429 -10.71 66.00 24.91
C ARG A 429 -9.44 66.60 25.52
N LEU A 430 -9.24 66.41 26.82
CA LEU A 430 -8.02 66.80 27.51
C LEU A 430 -6.87 65.88 27.12
N THR A 431 -5.73 66.48 26.76
CA THR A 431 -4.50 65.78 26.37
C THR A 431 -3.52 65.60 27.54
N SER A 432 -3.99 65.68 28.78
CA SER A 432 -3.19 65.47 30.00
C SER A 432 -3.69 64.25 30.80
N PHE A 433 -2.78 63.32 31.11
CA PHE A 433 -3.06 61.96 31.61
C PHE A 433 -3.67 61.87 33.02
N ALA A 434 -3.64 62.94 33.81
CA ALA A 434 -4.17 62.93 35.18
C ALA A 434 -5.04 64.15 35.48
N ALA A 435 -5.52 64.83 34.43
CA ALA A 435 -6.46 65.94 34.64
C ALA A 435 -7.82 65.40 35.07
N GLU A 436 -8.52 66.14 35.92
CA GLU A 436 -9.91 65.84 36.28
C GLU A 436 -10.84 66.18 35.08
N CYS A 437 -11.89 65.38 34.86
CA CYS A 437 -12.81 65.65 33.76
C CYS A 437 -13.59 66.91 34.06
N THR A 438 -13.57 67.84 33.13
CA THR A 438 -14.27 69.12 33.19
C THR A 438 -15.76 69.01 32.91
N GLY A 439 -16.29 67.80 32.70
CA GLY A 439 -17.73 67.52 32.68
C GLY A 439 -18.54 68.26 31.61
N ARG A 440 -17.91 68.84 30.58
CA ARG A 440 -18.63 69.50 29.49
C ARG A 440 -19.10 68.49 28.45
N LEU A 441 -20.35 68.06 28.64
CA LEU A 441 -21.22 67.68 27.56
C LEU A 441 -21.65 68.97 26.84
N GLU A 442 -21.24 69.06 25.56
CA GLU A 442 -21.74 69.99 24.54
C GLU A 442 -21.08 71.38 24.51
N ASP A 443 -20.19 71.58 23.52
CA ASP A 443 -20.20 72.74 22.63
C ASP A 443 -19.24 72.53 21.44
N ASN A 444 -19.86 72.17 20.32
CA ASN A 444 -19.63 72.69 18.98
C ASN A 444 -18.34 73.52 18.78
N ILE A 445 -17.33 72.93 18.12
CA ILE A 445 -16.55 73.75 17.18
C ILE A 445 -17.49 74.00 16.01
N THR A 446 -18.31 75.04 16.15
CA THR A 446 -19.01 75.71 15.06
C THR A 446 -18.01 76.07 13.97
N MET A 447 -18.39 75.99 12.69
CA MET A 447 -17.54 76.45 11.56
C MET A 447 -17.13 77.95 11.66
N GLU A 448 -17.75 78.70 12.57
CA GLU A 448 -17.39 80.07 12.95
C GLU A 448 -16.16 80.16 13.87
N SER A 449 -15.78 79.12 14.61
CA SER A 449 -14.53 79.08 15.39
C SER A 449 -13.31 78.62 14.58
N LEU A 450 -13.52 78.28 13.30
CA LEU A 450 -12.50 78.10 12.26
C LEU A 450 -12.52 79.21 11.18
N GLY A 451 -13.39 80.23 11.30
CA GLY A 451 -13.37 81.41 10.44
C GLY A 451 -13.89 81.21 9.00
N LEU A 452 -14.94 80.41 8.77
CA LEU A 452 -15.58 80.33 7.44
C LEU A 452 -17.12 80.41 7.50
N THR A 453 -17.67 81.46 6.89
CA THR A 453 -19.11 81.73 6.71
C THR A 453 -19.69 81.08 5.44
N SER A 454 -20.90 80.51 5.58
CA SER A 454 -22.02 80.25 4.61
C SER A 454 -21.75 79.34 3.38
N SER A 455 -22.59 78.39 2.95
CA SER A 455 -24.06 78.23 3.04
C SER A 455 -24.54 76.79 2.67
N GLU A 456 -25.72 76.42 3.20
CA GLU A 456 -26.80 75.60 2.61
C GLU A 456 -26.90 74.05 2.74
N ALA A 457 -28.03 73.64 3.36
CA ALA A 457 -28.89 72.44 3.14
C ALA A 457 -28.30 71.02 3.33
N ALA A 458 -28.55 70.30 4.43
CA ALA A 458 -29.78 69.57 4.83
C ALA A 458 -30.17 68.37 3.95
N ALA A 459 -29.97 67.14 4.47
CA ALA A 459 -30.99 66.07 4.61
C ALA A 459 -30.35 64.66 4.63
N ALA A 460 -30.64 63.92 5.70
CA ALA A 460 -30.40 62.47 5.87
C ALA A 460 -31.58 61.65 5.27
N PRO A 461 -31.73 60.31 5.47
CA PRO A 461 -30.83 59.32 6.08
C PRO A 461 -30.77 57.93 5.38
N ALA A 462 -29.97 57.04 5.98
CA ALA A 462 -30.23 55.61 6.27
C ALA A 462 -29.63 54.49 5.38
N ALA A 463 -29.02 53.55 6.12
CA ALA A 463 -29.09 52.09 5.99
C ALA A 463 -27.92 51.32 5.33
N ALA A 464 -27.36 50.45 6.17
CA ALA A 464 -27.19 49.01 5.98
C ALA A 464 -26.06 48.46 5.08
N ALA A 465 -25.24 47.63 5.74
CA ALA A 465 -24.94 46.24 5.40
C ALA A 465 -24.10 45.91 4.16
N GLY A 466 -23.39 44.78 4.27
CA GLY A 466 -22.90 44.01 3.13
C GLY A 466 -21.37 43.98 3.10
N ALA A 467 -20.75 42.97 3.70
CA ALA A 467 -20.52 41.65 3.10
C ALA A 467 -19.27 41.61 2.20
N ALA A 468 -18.27 40.92 2.75
CA ALA A 468 -17.31 40.02 2.11
C ALA A 468 -17.22 39.99 0.57
N ALA A 469 -15.99 40.05 0.06
CA ALA A 469 -15.48 39.05 -0.88
C ALA A 469 -13.98 39.23 -1.17
N LYS A 470 -13.25 38.10 -1.08
CA LYS A 470 -12.07 37.70 -1.87
C LYS A 470 -10.82 38.61 -1.75
N GLY A 471 -9.61 38.14 -1.55
CA GLY A 471 -9.00 36.85 -1.85
C GLY A 471 -7.61 37.16 -2.45
N GLY A 472 -6.58 36.44 -2.00
CA GLY A 472 -5.36 36.24 -2.77
C GLY A 472 -4.23 37.27 -2.65
N ALA A 473 -3.17 36.83 -1.96
CA ALA A 473 -1.74 36.99 -2.28
C ALA A 473 -1.09 38.39 -2.29
N SER A 474 -0.12 38.60 -1.40
CA SER A 474 1.32 38.56 -1.74
C SER A 474 2.21 39.09 -0.60
N ALA A 475 3.43 38.52 -0.51
CA ALA A 475 4.68 39.07 0.04
C ALA A 475 4.74 39.40 1.55
N ALA A 476 5.85 39.25 2.29
CA ALA A 476 7.19 38.68 2.10
C ALA A 476 7.91 38.70 3.48
N ALA A 477 9.11 38.09 3.53
CA ALA A 477 10.19 38.22 4.52
C ALA A 477 10.05 37.40 5.84
N ALA A 478 10.76 36.27 6.00
CA ALA A 478 12.20 36.08 6.33
C ALA A 478 12.46 36.14 7.86
N ALA A 479 12.56 35.02 8.62
CA ALA A 479 13.67 34.04 8.78
C ALA A 479 14.78 34.52 9.76
N PRO A 480 15.68 33.69 10.35
CA PRO A 480 15.76 32.22 10.44
C PRO A 480 16.15 31.67 11.84
N ALA A 481 16.17 30.32 11.95
CA ALA A 481 16.82 29.56 13.01
C ALA A 481 18.24 29.08 12.60
N ALA A 482 19.07 28.90 13.63
CA ALA A 482 20.38 28.25 13.78
C ALA A 482 20.95 27.35 12.66
N ALA A 483 22.26 27.43 12.42
CA ALA A 483 23.26 26.43 12.86
C ALA A 483 24.70 26.79 12.41
N ASP A 484 25.64 26.24 13.17
CA ASP A 484 27.09 26.45 13.23
C ASP A 484 27.91 26.20 11.95
N HIS A 485 29.09 26.83 11.86
CA HIS A 485 30.35 26.13 11.56
C HIS A 485 31.59 26.97 11.94
N ALA A 486 32.54 26.30 12.60
CA ALA A 486 33.82 26.78 13.07
C ALA A 486 34.88 26.92 11.97
N ALA A 487 35.82 27.87 12.13
CA ALA A 487 37.17 27.80 11.57
C ALA A 487 38.17 28.68 12.36
N GLU A 488 39.12 28.01 12.99
CA GLU A 488 40.56 28.30 13.15
C GLU A 488 41.07 29.75 13.28
N ALA A 489 41.72 30.04 14.42
CA ALA A 489 42.95 30.84 14.47
C ALA A 489 43.84 30.35 15.63
N ARG A 490 45.07 29.94 15.28
CA ARG A 490 46.21 29.77 16.20
C ARG A 490 46.86 31.14 16.39
N ASP A 491 47.24 31.52 17.61
CA ASP A 491 48.61 31.97 17.92
C ASP A 491 48.87 32.23 19.42
N ALA A 492 50.08 31.84 19.81
CA ALA A 492 50.93 32.10 20.99
C ALA A 492 50.49 33.03 22.17
N ALA A 493 50.68 32.54 23.41
CA ALA A 493 51.24 33.24 24.58
C ALA A 493 51.36 32.25 25.78
N GLU A 494 52.58 31.98 26.27
CA GLU A 494 53.08 32.34 27.63
C GLU A 494 52.32 31.71 28.82
N GLU A 495 52.86 30.61 29.37
CA GLU A 495 53.49 30.51 30.71
C GLU A 495 54.06 29.11 30.96
#